data_AF-A0A965QCD4-F1
#
_entry.id   AF-A0A965QCD4-F1
#
_cell.length_a   1.000
_cell.length_b   1.000
_cell.length_c   1.000
_cell.angle_alpha   90.00
_cell.angle_beta   90.00
_cell.angle_gamma   90.00
#
_symmetry.space_group_name_H-M   'P 1'
#
loop_
_entity.id
_entity.type
_entity.pdbx_description
1 polymer ?
#
loop_
_entity_poly.entity_id
_entity_poly.type
_entity_poly.pdbx_seq_one_letter_code
_entity_poly.pdbx_strand_id
1 'polypeptide(L)'
;MAATLAFCNDIDFSDWATYRDVHRELADFGVVAEDSFWLFDPAGGEMALFKGSVRDKGPRHDEILEEIRSGRMAILHSAGNFSLTNTDQRCGREQVAEALAYLHAHARVPIVWTNHGDTGDIQNIGGAQPVYQLGDQPGSESYVLDLLLHWADDDATRRRILVDNPALVYGY
;
A
#
# COMPACT_ATOMS: atom_id res chain seq x y z
N MET A 1 0.97 19.71 15.36
CA MET A 1 0.27 18.76 14.48
C MET A 1 -0.87 18.15 15.26
N ALA A 2 -2.06 18.06 14.68
CA ALA A 2 -3.13 17.24 15.25
C ALA A 2 -2.78 15.76 15.03
N ALA A 3 -3.15 14.88 15.96
CA ALA A 3 -3.02 13.44 15.75
C ALA A 3 -4.07 12.98 14.73
N THR A 4 -3.69 12.11 13.81
CA THR A 4 -4.59 11.46 12.85
C THR A 4 -4.84 10.02 13.29
N LEU A 5 -6.10 9.59 13.25
CA LEU A 5 -6.46 8.18 13.45
C LEU A 5 -6.33 7.43 12.12
N ALA A 6 -5.52 6.38 12.07
CA ALA A 6 -5.30 5.59 10.88
C ALA A 6 -6.09 4.27 10.94
N PHE A 7 -6.83 3.96 9.89
CA PHE A 7 -7.58 2.71 9.72
C PHE A 7 -6.95 1.81 8.67
N CYS A 8 -7.06 0.50 8.89
CA CYS A 8 -6.61 -0.54 7.97
C CYS A 8 -7.85 -1.18 7.35
N ASN A 9 -8.21 -0.71 6.15
CA ASN A 9 -9.47 -1.02 5.46
C ASN A 9 -9.83 -2.51 5.38
N ASP A 10 -8.86 -3.43 5.31
CA ASP A 10 -9.15 -4.88 5.26
C ASP A 10 -9.55 -5.48 6.61
N ILE A 11 -8.81 -5.19 7.68
CA ILE A 11 -9.08 -5.75 9.02
C ILE A 11 -10.46 -5.31 9.52
N ASP A 12 -10.87 -4.11 9.10
CA ASP A 12 -12.15 -3.52 9.44
C ASP A 12 -13.29 -3.98 8.51
N PHE A 13 -13.01 -4.84 7.53
CA PHE A 13 -13.93 -5.26 6.46
C PHE A 13 -14.63 -4.07 5.79
N SER A 14 -13.91 -2.96 5.64
CA SER A 14 -14.49 -1.71 5.18
C SER A 14 -14.76 -1.76 3.69
N ASP A 15 -16.02 -1.59 3.31
CA ASP A 15 -16.42 -1.17 1.97
C ASP A 15 -16.47 0.36 1.87
N TRP A 16 -16.86 0.88 0.69
CA TRP A 16 -16.90 2.32 0.48
C TRP A 16 -17.95 3.02 1.35
N ALA A 17 -19.07 2.34 1.63
CA ALA A 17 -20.13 2.88 2.48
C ALA A 17 -19.64 3.02 3.93
N THR A 18 -19.01 1.97 4.45
CA THR A 18 -18.41 1.92 5.79
C THR A 18 -17.34 3.00 5.96
N TYR A 19 -16.43 3.14 4.99
CA TYR A 19 -15.43 4.21 4.95
C TYR A 19 -16.08 5.60 5.13
N ARG A 20 -17.10 5.90 4.33
CA ARG A 20 -17.79 7.19 4.37
C ARG A 20 -18.53 7.44 5.67
N ASP A 21 -19.17 6.41 6.21
CA ASP A 21 -19.88 6.50 7.47
C ASP A 21 -18.90 6.78 8.62
N VAL A 22 -17.81 6.01 8.73
CA VAL A 22 -16.78 6.21 9.76
C VAL A 22 -16.20 7.63 9.69
N HIS A 23 -15.82 8.10 8.49
CA HIS A 23 -15.27 9.46 8.33
C HIS A 23 -16.28 10.56 8.69
N ARG A 24 -17.56 10.36 8.37
CA ARG A 24 -18.61 11.30 8.78
C ARG A 24 -18.74 11.36 10.30
N GLU A 25 -18.87 10.21 10.96
CA GLU A 25 -19.04 10.17 12.42
C GLU A 25 -17.81 10.77 13.12
N LEU A 26 -16.59 10.46 12.67
CA LEU A 26 -15.37 11.01 13.25
C LEU A 26 -15.23 12.53 13.04
N ALA A 27 -15.66 13.03 11.89
CA ALA A 27 -15.69 14.47 11.62
C ALA A 27 -16.61 15.22 12.60
N ASP A 28 -17.75 14.64 12.98
CA ASP A 28 -18.65 15.21 13.98
C ASP A 28 -18.00 15.31 15.38
N PHE A 29 -17.02 14.45 15.67
CA PHE A 29 -16.18 14.53 16.88
C PHE A 29 -14.90 15.37 16.70
N GLY A 30 -14.68 15.96 15.52
CA GLY A 30 -13.47 16.70 15.19
C GLY A 30 -12.21 15.84 15.12
N VAL A 31 -12.37 14.52 14.92
CA VAL A 31 -11.27 13.57 14.75
C VAL A 31 -10.91 13.50 13.27
N VAL A 32 -9.63 13.76 12.97
CA VAL A 32 -9.09 13.56 11.63
C VAL A 32 -8.72 12.09 11.47
N ALA A 33 -9.22 11.47 10.40
CA ALA A 33 -8.94 10.08 10.07
C ALA A 33 -8.31 9.94 8.69
N GLU A 34 -7.52 8.88 8.54
CA GLU A 34 -7.00 8.41 7.25
C GLU A 34 -7.17 6.90 7.14
N ASP A 35 -7.25 6.41 5.91
CA ASP A 35 -7.43 5.00 5.61
C ASP A 35 -6.34 4.46 4.70
N SER A 36 -6.15 3.15 4.78
CA SER A 36 -5.44 2.39 3.76
C SER A 36 -6.32 2.04 2.56
N PHE A 37 -5.68 1.78 1.43
CA PHE A 37 -6.33 1.28 0.23
C PHE A 37 -5.45 0.23 -0.45
N TRP A 38 -6.07 -0.61 -1.29
CA TRP A 38 -5.34 -1.56 -2.13
C TRP A 38 -4.90 -0.87 -3.42
N LEU A 39 -3.62 -0.97 -3.78
CA LEU A 39 -3.19 -0.51 -5.10
C LEU A 39 -3.81 -1.40 -6.19
N PHE A 40 -3.82 -2.72 -5.97
CA PHE A 40 -4.42 -3.72 -6.82
C PHE A 40 -5.36 -4.66 -6.05
N ASP A 41 -6.50 -5.01 -6.62
CA ASP A 41 -7.33 -6.12 -6.13
C ASP A 41 -7.98 -6.81 -7.33
N PRO A 42 -7.43 -7.93 -7.80
CA PRO A 42 -8.00 -8.63 -8.95
C PRO A 42 -9.42 -9.17 -8.72
N ALA A 43 -9.87 -9.35 -7.46
CA ALA A 43 -11.25 -9.70 -7.16
C ALA A 43 -12.22 -8.51 -7.34
N GLY A 44 -11.68 -7.29 -7.39
CA GLY A 44 -12.43 -6.07 -7.65
C GLY A 44 -13.13 -5.50 -6.42
N GLY A 45 -12.48 -5.53 -5.25
CA GLY A 45 -12.97 -4.87 -4.04
C GLY A 45 -13.12 -3.35 -4.22
N GLU A 46 -14.10 -2.77 -3.51
CA GLU A 46 -14.42 -1.35 -3.64
C GLU A 46 -13.31 -0.42 -3.16
N MET A 47 -12.42 -0.90 -2.29
CA MET A 47 -11.30 -0.13 -1.73
C MET A 47 -9.99 -0.30 -2.52
N ALA A 48 -10.08 -0.77 -3.76
CA ALA A 48 -8.93 -0.94 -4.63
C ALA A 48 -8.89 0.12 -5.75
N LEU A 49 -7.72 0.72 -5.97
CA LEU A 49 -7.53 1.70 -7.03
C LEU A 49 -7.58 1.04 -8.42
N PHE A 50 -7.00 -0.16 -8.53
CA PHE A 50 -6.95 -0.97 -9.73
C PHE A 50 -7.36 -2.40 -9.44
N LYS A 51 -7.69 -3.15 -10.49
CA LYS A 51 -7.80 -4.61 -10.41
C LYS A 51 -6.46 -5.25 -10.70
N GLY A 52 -6.24 -5.76 -11.91
CA GLY A 52 -4.99 -6.42 -12.29
C GLY A 52 -3.94 -5.53 -12.95
N SER A 53 -4.27 -4.32 -13.37
CA SER A 53 -3.32 -3.38 -14.01
C SER A 53 -3.84 -1.94 -13.96
N VAL A 54 -2.99 -0.94 -14.22
CA VAL A 54 -3.41 0.48 -14.23
C VAL A 54 -4.47 0.82 -15.29
N ARG A 55 -4.64 -0.07 -16.28
CA ARG A 55 -5.65 0.01 -17.35
C ARG A 55 -7.00 -0.55 -16.91
N ASP A 56 -7.02 -1.39 -15.88
CA ASP A 56 -8.22 -2.04 -15.33
C ASP A 56 -8.56 -1.39 -13.99
N LYS A 57 -9.40 -0.35 -14.05
CA LYS A 57 -9.74 0.49 -12.90
C LYS A 57 -10.59 -0.27 -11.89
N GLY A 58 -10.37 0.01 -10.61
CA GLY A 58 -11.24 -0.46 -9.54
C GLY A 58 -12.63 0.19 -9.59
N PRO A 59 -13.62 -0.36 -8.88
CA PRO A 59 -15.01 0.14 -8.94
C PRO A 59 -15.20 1.59 -8.50
N ARG A 60 -14.31 2.10 -7.64
CA ARG A 60 -14.34 3.45 -7.05
C ARG A 60 -13.08 4.26 -7.40
N HIS A 61 -12.51 4.03 -8.58
CA HIS A 61 -11.21 4.57 -8.95
C HIS A 61 -11.10 6.08 -8.78
N ASP A 62 -12.06 6.83 -9.32
CA ASP A 62 -12.02 8.31 -9.28
C ASP A 62 -12.23 8.83 -7.87
N GLU A 63 -13.12 8.20 -7.09
CA GLU A 63 -13.34 8.57 -5.70
C GLU A 63 -12.11 8.29 -4.83
N ILE A 64 -11.51 7.10 -4.90
CA ILE A 64 -10.28 6.78 -4.18
C ILE A 64 -9.16 7.74 -4.57
N LEU A 65 -9.02 8.07 -5.86
CA LEU A 65 -7.98 8.99 -6.33
C LEU A 65 -8.13 10.40 -5.73
N GLU A 66 -9.37 10.88 -5.53
CA GLU A 66 -9.64 12.14 -4.84
C GLU A 66 -9.31 12.05 -3.34
N GLU A 67 -9.63 10.95 -2.69
CA GLU A 67 -9.28 10.71 -1.28
C GLU A 67 -7.76 10.69 -1.08
N ILE A 68 -7.02 10.04 -1.98
CA ILE A 68 -5.54 10.05 -1.98
C ILE A 68 -5.00 11.46 -2.18
N ARG A 69 -5.57 12.23 -3.12
CA ARG A 69 -5.17 13.62 -3.39
C ARG A 69 -5.37 14.51 -2.16
N SER A 70 -6.47 14.30 -1.43
CA SER A 70 -6.78 15.04 -0.20
C SER A 70 -5.92 14.63 1.00
N GLY A 71 -5.32 13.43 0.96
CA GLY A 71 -4.56 12.84 2.05
C GLY A 71 -5.42 12.04 3.04
N ARG A 72 -6.70 11.78 2.75
CA ARG A 72 -7.57 10.90 3.55
C ARG A 72 -7.32 9.41 3.26
N MET A 73 -6.67 9.09 2.15
CA MET A 73 -6.14 7.76 1.87
C MET A 73 -4.64 7.83 1.58
N ALA A 74 -3.81 7.58 2.61
CA ALA A 74 -2.37 7.83 2.56
C ALA A 74 -1.51 6.60 2.88
N ILE A 75 -2.14 5.43 3.00
CA ILE A 75 -1.51 4.17 3.38
C ILE A 75 -1.70 3.15 2.25
N LEU A 76 -0.61 2.62 1.71
CA LEU A 76 -0.65 1.46 0.83
C LEU A 76 -0.79 0.20 1.68
N HIS A 77 -1.88 -0.51 1.45
CA HIS A 77 -2.10 -1.83 1.99
C HIS A 77 -1.50 -2.83 1.01
N SER A 78 -0.34 -3.40 1.31
CA SER A 78 0.48 -4.20 0.37
C SER A 78 0.64 -3.49 -1.00
N ALA A 79 1.02 -4.22 -2.05
CA ALA A 79 0.67 -3.79 -3.40
C ALA A 79 -0.78 -4.12 -3.74
N GLY A 80 -1.46 -4.94 -2.94
CA GLY A 80 -2.80 -5.34 -3.29
C GLY A 80 -3.34 -6.50 -2.47
N ASN A 81 -4.59 -6.83 -2.71
CA ASN A 81 -5.24 -7.99 -2.12
C ASN A 81 -5.14 -9.17 -3.09
N PHE A 82 -4.06 -9.94 -2.98
CA PHE A 82 -3.85 -11.13 -3.81
C PHE A 82 -4.35 -12.42 -3.14
N SER A 83 -4.59 -12.40 -1.82
CA SER A 83 -5.06 -13.54 -1.03
C SER A 83 -6.48 -14.00 -1.39
N LEU A 84 -7.35 -13.08 -1.86
CA LEU A 84 -8.71 -13.41 -2.30
C LEU A 84 -8.81 -13.83 -3.77
N THR A 85 -7.67 -14.02 -4.44
CA THR A 85 -7.60 -14.31 -5.88
C THR A 85 -6.90 -15.63 -6.12
N ASN A 86 -7.02 -16.19 -7.34
CA ASN A 86 -6.21 -17.35 -7.71
C ASN A 86 -4.72 -16.96 -7.61
N THR A 87 -3.97 -17.63 -6.74
CA THR A 87 -2.57 -17.35 -6.35
C THR A 87 -1.56 -17.39 -7.51
N ASP A 88 -2.01 -17.67 -8.72
CA ASP A 88 -1.21 -17.61 -9.94
C ASP A 88 -0.89 -16.16 -10.35
N GLN A 89 -1.69 -15.18 -9.94
CA GLN A 89 -1.39 -13.77 -10.19
C GLN A 89 -0.39 -13.26 -9.16
N ARG A 90 0.85 -13.05 -9.60
CA ARG A 90 1.92 -12.49 -8.78
C ARG A 90 2.11 -11.01 -9.09
N CYS A 91 2.14 -10.18 -8.05
CA CYS A 91 2.48 -8.77 -8.22
C CYS A 91 3.98 -8.61 -8.43
N GLY A 92 4.38 -8.33 -9.67
CA GLY A 92 5.76 -8.03 -10.02
C GLY A 92 6.11 -6.57 -9.74
N ARG A 93 7.41 -6.29 -9.62
CA ARG A 93 7.95 -4.94 -9.43
C ARG A 93 7.46 -3.95 -10.49
N GLU A 94 7.41 -4.37 -11.76
CA GLU A 94 6.99 -3.50 -12.88
C GLU A 94 5.55 -3.00 -12.70
N GLN A 95 4.65 -3.88 -12.23
CA GLN A 95 3.25 -3.54 -11.99
C GLN A 95 3.13 -2.49 -10.88
N VAL A 96 3.88 -2.65 -9.78
CA VAL A 96 3.91 -1.67 -8.69
C VAL A 96 4.51 -0.34 -9.17
N ALA A 97 5.61 -0.38 -9.92
CA ALA A 97 6.24 0.82 -10.47
C ALA A 97 5.29 1.60 -11.40
N GLU A 98 4.54 0.92 -12.27
CA GLU A 98 3.57 1.54 -13.16
C GLU A 98 2.46 2.27 -12.36
N ALA A 99 1.94 1.63 -11.31
CA ALA A 99 0.90 2.24 -10.48
C ALA A 99 1.42 3.38 -9.59
N LEU A 100 2.65 3.29 -9.06
CA LEU A 100 3.26 4.42 -8.35
C LEU A 100 3.53 5.61 -9.28
N ALA A 101 3.97 5.36 -10.52
CA ALA A 101 4.11 6.40 -11.53
C ALA A 101 2.75 7.03 -11.89
N TYR A 102 1.70 6.21 -11.99
CA TYR A 102 0.34 6.71 -12.16
C TYR A 102 -0.09 7.62 -11.01
N LEU A 103 0.12 7.20 -9.76
CA LEU A 103 -0.19 8.00 -8.58
C LEU A 103 0.58 9.32 -8.56
N HIS A 104 1.89 9.28 -8.87
CA HIS A 104 2.71 10.49 -8.97
C HIS A 104 2.16 11.50 -9.98
N ALA A 105 1.60 11.03 -11.09
CA ALA A 105 1.05 11.90 -12.13
C ALA A 105 -0.37 12.42 -11.83
N HIS A 106 -1.16 11.75 -10.99
CA HIS A 106 -2.59 12.04 -10.83
C HIS A 106 -3.03 12.38 -9.39
N ALA A 107 -2.24 12.05 -8.38
CA ALA A 107 -2.54 12.23 -6.96
C ALA A 107 -1.24 12.34 -6.13
N ARG A 108 -1.29 11.85 -4.88
CA ARG A 108 -0.12 11.72 -4.01
C ARG A 108 0.38 10.28 -4.06
N VAL A 109 1.69 10.10 -3.92
CA VAL A 109 2.25 8.78 -3.65
C VAL A 109 2.23 8.57 -2.13
N PRO A 110 1.53 7.54 -1.63
CA PRO A 110 1.55 7.20 -0.21
C PRO A 110 2.96 6.90 0.29
N ILE A 111 3.24 7.25 1.55
CA ILE A 111 4.55 7.04 2.19
C ILE A 111 4.52 5.93 3.25
N VAL A 112 3.34 5.44 3.61
CA VAL A 112 3.16 4.35 4.56
C VAL A 112 2.81 3.09 3.77
N TRP A 113 3.56 2.02 4.02
CA TRP A 113 3.32 0.69 3.49
C TRP A 113 3.01 -0.26 4.64
N THR A 114 1.96 -1.05 4.49
CA THR A 114 1.58 -2.10 5.44
C THR A 114 1.58 -3.45 4.75
N ASN A 115 2.21 -4.46 5.34
CA ASN A 115 2.14 -5.81 4.79
C ASN A 115 0.77 -6.43 5.13
N HIS A 116 0.18 -7.14 4.18
CA HIS A 116 -1.00 -7.97 4.40
C HIS A 116 -1.02 -9.14 3.42
N GLY A 117 -1.88 -10.12 3.74
CA GLY A 117 -2.29 -11.16 2.84
C GLY A 117 -1.57 -12.47 3.11
N ASP A 118 -1.39 -13.26 2.07
CA ASP A 118 -0.87 -14.63 2.18
C ASP A 118 0.29 -14.84 1.20
N THR A 119 0.56 -16.09 0.83
CA THR A 119 1.61 -16.45 -0.13
C THR A 119 1.49 -15.81 -1.51
N GLY A 120 0.35 -15.22 -1.87
CA GLY A 120 0.19 -14.39 -3.07
C GLY A 120 0.90 -13.03 -2.98
N ASP A 121 1.13 -12.53 -1.77
CA ASP A 121 1.68 -11.21 -1.50
C ASP A 121 3.21 -11.22 -1.38
N ILE A 122 3.89 -11.77 -2.39
CA ILE A 122 5.35 -11.90 -2.42
C ILE A 122 6.09 -10.56 -2.47
N GLN A 123 5.42 -9.48 -2.85
CA GLN A 123 5.93 -8.11 -2.84
C GLN A 123 6.03 -7.47 -1.45
N ASN A 124 5.48 -8.10 -0.42
CA ASN A 124 5.61 -7.61 0.94
C ASN A 124 7.07 -7.57 1.39
N ILE A 125 7.37 -6.65 2.32
CA ILE A 125 8.71 -6.50 2.91
C ILE A 125 8.96 -7.67 3.87
N GLY A 126 10.06 -8.41 3.69
CA GLY A 126 10.37 -9.59 4.49
C GLY A 126 10.56 -9.31 5.98
N GLY A 127 10.36 -10.38 6.77
CA GLY A 127 10.66 -10.42 8.21
C GLY A 127 11.15 -11.82 8.61
N ALA A 128 11.27 -12.08 9.92
CA ALA A 128 11.71 -13.39 10.41
C ALA A 128 10.76 -14.54 9.98
N GLN A 129 9.47 -14.23 9.88
CA GLN A 129 8.40 -15.04 9.29
C GLN A 129 7.30 -14.07 8.80
N PRO A 130 6.55 -14.44 7.74
CA PRO A 130 6.74 -15.59 6.88
C PRO A 130 7.80 -15.36 5.79
N VAL A 131 8.42 -16.43 5.27
CA VAL A 131 9.61 -16.35 4.37
C VAL A 131 9.31 -16.14 2.88
N TYR A 132 8.03 -16.09 2.49
CA TYR A 132 7.64 -15.90 1.08
C TYR A 132 7.67 -14.42 0.64
N GLN A 133 7.86 -13.50 1.58
CA GLN A 133 7.86 -12.06 1.35
C GLN A 133 9.26 -11.63 0.87
N LEU A 134 9.35 -11.14 -0.36
CA LEU A 134 10.60 -10.89 -1.09
C LEU A 134 10.71 -9.44 -1.57
N GLY A 135 9.85 -8.53 -1.06
CA GLY A 135 9.74 -7.13 -1.45
C GLY A 135 11.00 -6.29 -1.22
N ASP A 136 11.86 -6.76 -0.32
CA ASP A 136 13.12 -6.15 0.10
C ASP A 136 14.36 -6.91 -0.40
N GLN A 137 14.19 -7.97 -1.21
CA GLN A 137 15.30 -8.76 -1.75
C GLN A 137 15.70 -8.27 -3.15
N PRO A 138 16.88 -7.66 -3.37
CA PRO A 138 17.24 -7.04 -4.65
C PRO A 138 17.24 -7.97 -5.89
N GLY A 139 17.34 -9.29 -5.69
CA GLY A 139 17.29 -10.29 -6.76
C GLY A 139 15.89 -10.81 -7.09
N SER A 140 14.87 -10.38 -6.35
CA SER A 140 13.48 -10.81 -6.53
C SER A 140 12.80 -10.05 -7.66
N GLU A 141 11.95 -10.72 -8.44
CA GLU A 141 11.04 -10.07 -9.41
C GLU A 141 9.99 -9.17 -8.73
N SER A 142 9.84 -9.30 -7.41
CA SER A 142 8.95 -8.47 -6.58
C SER A 142 9.71 -7.50 -5.67
N TYR A 143 10.98 -7.21 -5.95
CA TYR A 143 11.74 -6.17 -5.22
C TYR A 143 11.12 -4.79 -5.43
N VAL A 144 10.33 -4.31 -4.47
CA VAL A 144 9.60 -3.03 -4.57
C VAL A 144 10.11 -1.98 -3.60
N LEU A 145 10.96 -2.37 -2.64
CA LEU A 145 11.46 -1.46 -1.62
C LEU A 145 12.25 -0.28 -2.22
N ASP A 146 12.95 -0.48 -3.35
CA ASP A 146 13.66 0.60 -4.05
C ASP A 146 12.73 1.68 -4.63
N LEU A 147 11.52 1.28 -5.08
CA LEU A 147 10.51 2.20 -5.60
C LEU A 147 9.99 3.14 -4.52
N LEU A 148 10.01 2.69 -3.27
CA LEU A 148 9.50 3.45 -2.13
C LEU A 148 10.52 4.45 -1.61
N LEU A 149 11.80 4.41 -1.98
CA LEU A 149 12.85 5.26 -1.39
C LEU A 149 12.86 6.74 -1.80
N HIS A 150 11.93 7.17 -2.64
CA HIS A 150 11.88 8.55 -3.14
C HIS A 150 11.61 9.59 -2.05
N TRP A 151 11.14 9.18 -0.86
CA TRP A 151 10.99 10.05 0.32
C TRP A 151 12.25 10.22 1.16
N ALA A 152 13.28 9.39 0.94
CA ALA A 152 14.58 9.59 1.55
C ALA A 152 15.38 10.49 0.61
N ASP A 153 15.60 11.75 1.01
CA ASP A 153 16.19 12.79 0.16
C ASP A 153 17.65 12.48 -0.26
N ASP A 154 18.34 11.63 0.49
CA ASP A 154 19.76 11.32 0.28
C ASP A 154 20.10 9.84 0.47
N ASP A 155 21.22 9.42 -0.13
CA ASP A 155 21.68 8.02 -0.12
C ASP A 155 22.09 7.52 1.28
N ALA A 156 22.50 8.42 2.19
CA ALA A 156 22.83 8.02 3.55
C ALA A 156 21.57 7.65 4.33
N THR A 157 20.49 8.41 4.15
CA THR A 157 19.17 8.12 4.70
C THR A 157 18.64 6.81 4.12
N ARG A 158 18.70 6.62 2.79
CA ARG A 158 18.33 5.35 2.13
C ARG A 158 19.11 4.17 2.70
N ARG A 159 20.43 4.30 2.82
CA ARG A 159 21.29 3.25 3.38
C ARG A 159 20.93 2.90 4.83
N ARG A 160 20.62 3.90 5.66
CA ARG A 160 20.19 3.64 7.05
C ARG A 160 18.90 2.86 7.11
N ILE A 161 17.93 3.17 6.25
CA ILE A 161 16.62 2.50 6.21
C ILE A 161 16.74 1.07 5.68
N LEU A 162 17.53 0.86 4.63
CA LEU A 162 17.59 -0.42 3.90
C LEU A 162 18.63 -1.39 4.42
N VAL A 163 19.73 -0.89 4.97
CA VAL A 163 20.91 -1.69 5.30
C VAL A 163 21.21 -1.59 6.78
N ASP A 164 21.49 -0.38 7.27
CA ASP A 164 22.08 -0.26 8.60
C ASP A 164 21.05 -0.57 9.71
N ASN A 165 19.82 -0.06 9.64
CA ASN A 165 18.78 -0.34 10.64
C ASN A 165 18.30 -1.80 10.58
N PRO A 166 17.97 -2.38 9.41
CA PRO A 166 17.61 -3.79 9.33
C PRO A 166 18.72 -4.72 9.83
N ALA A 167 19.99 -4.43 9.53
CA ALA A 167 21.11 -5.23 10.05
C ALA A 167 21.18 -5.19 11.59
N LEU A 168 20.91 -4.04 12.21
CA LEU A 168 20.87 -3.91 13.67
C LEU A 168 19.71 -4.67 14.32
N VAL A 169 18.54 -4.69 13.68
CA VAL A 169 17.32 -5.30 14.25
C VAL A 169 17.25 -6.80 13.94
N TYR A 170 17.62 -7.20 12.72
CA TYR A 170 17.39 -8.54 12.20
C TYR A 170 18.67 -9.38 12.00
N GLY A 171 19.85 -8.78 12.12
CA GLY A 171 21.13 -9.51 12.14
C GLY A 171 21.60 -10.06 10.78
N TYR A 172 21.24 -9.39 9.68
CA TYR A 172 21.75 -9.68 8.34
C TYR A 172 23.25 -9.39 8.19
#